data_AF-K3WV15-F1
#
_entry.id   AF-K3WV15-F1
#
_cell.length_a   1.000
_cell.length_b   1.000
_cell.length_c   1.000
_cell.angle_alpha   90.00
_cell.angle_beta   90.00
_cell.angle_gamma   90.00
#
_symmetry.space_group_name_H-M   'P 1'
#
loop_
_entity.id
_entity.type
_entity.pdbx_description
1 polymer ?
#
loop_
_entity_poly.entity_id
_entity_poly.type
_entity_poly.pdbx_seq_one_letter_code
_entity_poly.pdbx_strand_id
1 'polypeptide(L)'
;MTIPPANNKRVHETPIVENCGGRWMSWLGKGSATQMYCSLLFSANMILRADPAADIYEVVAAGGAISSASACVFFGAKLLCDRVVTDIISFRNIGDKDEFVRISVLGAVRKQSFSVEPSDIQLLAHDGKDSYKFQVGERQLSLDTATGTCVNRKALEILLQGKPLVTRRGKTSKKPRA
;
A
#
# COMPACT_ATOMS: atom_id res chain seq x y z
N MET A 1 -9.54 -20.97 -11.27
CA MET A 1 -8.83 -20.57 -10.02
C MET A 1 -8.28 -21.81 -9.37
N THR A 2 -7.01 -22.13 -9.64
CA THR A 2 -6.33 -23.28 -9.04
C THR A 2 -5.51 -22.78 -7.86
N ILE A 3 -5.90 -23.19 -6.65
CA ILE A 3 -5.13 -23.01 -5.43
C ILE A 3 -3.90 -23.92 -5.57
N PRO A 4 -2.65 -23.41 -5.60
CA PRO A 4 -1.48 -24.27 -5.62
C PRO A 4 -1.31 -24.95 -4.25
N PRO A 5 -0.77 -26.19 -4.22
CA PRO A 5 -0.67 -26.99 -3.00
C PRO A 5 0.29 -26.35 -2.00
N ALA A 6 0.01 -26.57 -0.71
CA ALA A 6 0.84 -26.20 0.43
C ALA A 6 2.18 -26.95 0.39
N ASN A 7 3.09 -26.51 -0.47
CA ASN A 7 4.44 -27.01 -0.50
C ASN A 7 5.25 -26.23 0.54
N ASN A 8 5.74 -26.92 1.56
CA ASN A 8 6.62 -26.44 2.63
C ASN A 8 8.00 -26.00 2.10
N LYS A 9 8.05 -25.24 1.01
CA LYS A 9 9.26 -24.56 0.55
C LYS A 9 9.52 -23.44 1.55
N ARG A 10 10.53 -23.62 2.41
CA ARG A 10 11.05 -22.54 3.26
C ARG A 10 11.33 -21.34 2.35
N VAL A 11 10.67 -20.22 2.61
CA VAL A 11 10.86 -18.97 1.86
C VAL A 11 11.87 -18.12 2.62
N HIS A 12 12.88 -17.62 1.92
CA HIS A 12 13.80 -16.63 2.46
C HIS A 12 13.20 -15.25 2.23
N GLU A 13 12.87 -14.57 3.33
CA GLU A 13 12.35 -13.21 3.32
C GLU A 13 13.49 -12.23 3.50
N THR A 14 13.55 -11.20 2.67
CA THR A 14 14.54 -10.13 2.79
C THR A 14 13.81 -8.80 2.79
N PRO A 15 13.60 -8.18 3.97
CA PRO A 15 12.98 -6.87 4.05
C PRO A 15 13.95 -5.84 3.45
N ILE A 16 13.45 -5.06 2.50
CA ILE A 16 14.22 -4.02 1.82
C ILE A 16 13.84 -2.67 2.41
N VAL A 17 12.54 -2.44 2.55
CA VAL A 17 11.97 -1.24 3.17
C VAL A 17 10.76 -1.62 3.99
N GLU A 18 10.64 -1.05 5.19
CA GLU A 18 9.50 -1.29 6.08
C GLU A 18 8.98 0.02 6.70
N ASN A 19 7.66 0.09 6.87
CA ASN A 19 6.92 1.16 7.52
C ASN A 19 7.19 2.57 6.98
N CYS A 20 7.38 2.68 5.67
CA CYS A 20 7.47 3.96 4.97
C CYS A 20 6.10 4.62 4.80
N GLY A 21 6.05 5.93 4.57
CA GLY A 21 4.83 6.66 4.22
C GLY A 21 4.22 7.54 5.32
N GLY A 22 4.82 7.57 6.51
CA GLY A 22 4.48 8.51 7.58
C GLY A 22 3.10 8.31 8.25
N ARG A 23 2.98 8.71 9.53
CA ARG A 23 1.73 8.57 10.30
C ARG A 23 0.58 9.39 9.72
N TRP A 24 0.88 10.54 9.11
CA TRP A 24 -0.13 11.48 8.60
C TRP A 24 -0.92 10.90 7.41
N MET A 25 -0.24 10.29 6.44
CA MET A 25 -0.92 9.64 5.32
C MET A 25 -1.80 8.49 5.79
N SER A 26 -1.37 7.73 6.82
CA SER A 26 -2.19 6.66 7.41
C SER A 26 -3.49 7.17 8.03
N TRP A 27 -3.46 8.41 8.55
CA TRP A 27 -4.63 9.06 9.11
C TRP A 27 -5.54 9.62 8.02
N LEU A 28 -4.99 10.15 6.93
CA LEU A 28 -5.75 10.71 5.80
C LEU A 28 -6.72 9.68 5.19
N GLY A 29 -6.27 8.45 5.00
CA GLY A 29 -7.11 7.36 4.51
C GLY A 29 -8.25 6.99 5.47
N LYS A 30 -7.92 6.74 6.75
CA LYS A 30 -8.92 6.34 7.75
C LYS A 30 -9.88 7.47 8.11
N GLY A 31 -9.36 8.68 8.28
CA GLY A 31 -10.13 9.87 8.61
C GLY A 31 -11.14 10.22 7.53
N SER A 32 -10.73 10.19 6.26
CA SER A 32 -11.66 10.41 5.14
C SER A 32 -12.72 9.31 5.03
N ALA A 33 -12.38 8.06 5.34
CA ALA A 33 -13.35 6.96 5.40
C ALA A 33 -14.39 7.18 6.50
N THR A 34 -13.94 7.58 7.70
CA THR A 34 -14.82 7.91 8.82
C THR A 34 -15.71 9.11 8.49
N GLN A 35 -15.15 10.17 7.90
CA GLN A 35 -15.91 11.35 7.48
C GLN A 35 -17.02 10.98 6.49
N MET A 36 -16.71 10.14 5.48
CA MET A 36 -17.71 9.66 4.53
C MET A 36 -18.82 8.87 5.24
N TYR A 37 -18.46 7.96 6.14
CA TYR A 37 -19.45 7.19 6.89
C TYR A 37 -20.36 8.07 7.76
N CYS A 38 -19.77 9.03 8.49
CA CYS A 38 -20.52 9.99 9.30
C CYS A 38 -21.45 10.86 8.46
N SER A 39 -21.00 11.33 7.29
CA SER A 39 -21.84 12.13 6.39
C SER A 39 -23.03 11.36 5.82
N LEU A 40 -22.86 10.07 5.51
CA LEU A 40 -23.94 9.19 5.08
C LEU A 40 -24.98 8.99 6.19
N LEU A 41 -24.52 8.71 7.41
CA LEU A 41 -25.39 8.60 8.58
C LEU A 41 -26.13 9.90 8.87
N PHE A 42 -25.43 11.03 8.79
CA PHE A 42 -26.04 12.35 8.99
C PHE A 42 -27.11 12.64 7.94
N SER A 43 -26.81 12.38 6.67
CA SER A 43 -27.75 12.59 5.56
C SER A 43 -28.97 11.68 5.67
N ALA A 44 -28.79 10.41 6.04
CA ALA A 44 -29.89 9.49 6.32
C ALA A 44 -30.74 9.97 7.51
N ASN A 45 -30.10 10.47 8.57
CA ASN A 45 -30.79 10.98 9.75
C ASN A 45 -31.58 12.27 9.45
N MET A 46 -31.10 13.14 8.55
CA MET A 46 -31.85 14.30 8.07
C MET A 46 -33.16 13.88 7.40
N ILE A 47 -33.13 12.84 6.58
CA ILE A 47 -34.33 12.33 5.89
C ILE A 47 -35.29 11.67 6.89
N LEU A 48 -34.77 10.83 7.79
CA LEU A 48 -35.59 10.07 8.75
C LEU A 48 -36.22 10.95 9.84
N ARG A 49 -35.58 12.08 10.18
CA ARG A 49 -36.06 13.04 11.18
C ARG A 49 -36.53 14.35 10.58
N ALA A 50 -36.81 14.36 9.27
CA ALA A 50 -37.37 15.54 8.62
C ALA A 50 -38.69 15.91 9.31
N ASP A 51 -38.87 17.20 9.61
CA ASP A 51 -40.15 17.71 10.07
C ASP A 51 -41.21 17.45 8.98
N PRO A 52 -42.42 16.98 9.31
CA PRO A 52 -43.50 16.82 8.33
C PRO A 52 -43.85 18.09 7.55
N ALA A 53 -43.48 19.28 8.05
CA ALA A 53 -43.64 20.55 7.35
C ALA A 53 -42.49 20.89 6.38
N ALA A 54 -41.38 20.14 6.40
CA ALA A 54 -40.22 20.38 5.54
C ALA A 54 -40.43 19.82 4.12
N ASP A 55 -39.90 20.53 3.11
CA ASP A 55 -39.86 20.01 1.75
C ASP A 55 -38.85 18.87 1.65
N ILE A 56 -39.36 17.65 1.45
CA ILE A 56 -38.55 16.44 1.35
C ILE A 56 -37.53 16.51 0.21
N TYR A 57 -37.83 17.23 -0.88
CA TYR A 57 -36.89 17.40 -1.99
C TYR A 57 -35.69 18.23 -1.58
N GLU A 58 -35.88 19.27 -0.78
CA GLU A 58 -34.79 20.10 -0.24
C GLU A 58 -33.93 19.31 0.75
N VAL A 59 -34.56 18.55 1.65
CA VAL A 59 -33.85 17.69 2.62
C VAL A 59 -33.02 16.62 1.93
N VAL A 60 -33.57 15.96 0.91
CA VAL A 60 -32.87 14.96 0.11
C VAL A 60 -31.75 15.60 -0.71
N ALA A 61 -31.97 16.77 -1.31
CA ALA A 61 -30.94 17.47 -2.06
C ALA A 61 -29.76 17.86 -1.16
N ALA A 62 -30.02 18.39 0.04
CA ALA A 62 -29.00 18.75 1.01
C ALA A 62 -28.20 17.51 1.49
N GLY A 63 -28.89 16.44 1.90
CA GLY A 63 -28.24 15.19 2.32
C GLY A 63 -27.45 14.52 1.19
N GLY A 64 -27.98 14.52 -0.03
CA GLY A 64 -27.31 14.02 -1.22
C GLY A 64 -26.02 14.78 -1.53
N ALA A 65 -26.03 16.11 -1.43
CA ALA A 65 -24.85 16.95 -1.63
C ALA A 65 -23.77 16.68 -0.58
N ILE A 66 -24.14 16.58 0.71
CA ILE A 66 -23.21 16.30 1.81
C ILE A 66 -22.54 14.92 1.63
N SER A 67 -23.33 13.90 1.32
CA SER A 67 -22.83 12.54 1.08
C SER A 67 -21.96 12.44 -0.18
N SER A 68 -22.28 13.19 -1.23
CA SER A 68 -21.50 13.20 -2.47
C SER A 68 -20.15 13.89 -2.29
N ALA A 69 -20.13 15.04 -1.60
CA ALA A 69 -18.91 15.76 -1.31
C ALA A 69 -17.93 14.94 -0.47
N SER A 70 -18.43 14.24 0.55
CA SER A 70 -17.58 13.38 1.38
C SER A 70 -17.05 12.15 0.64
N ALA A 71 -17.84 11.58 -0.28
CA ALA A 71 -17.38 10.51 -1.16
C ALA A 71 -16.23 10.98 -2.07
N CYS A 72 -16.32 12.18 -2.65
CA CYS A 72 -15.22 12.78 -3.42
C CYS A 72 -13.94 12.92 -2.58
N VAL A 73 -14.04 13.38 -1.34
CA VAL A 73 -12.89 13.47 -0.42
C VAL A 73 -12.29 12.10 -0.16
N PHE A 74 -13.12 11.09 0.13
CA PHE A 74 -12.65 9.73 0.39
C PHE A 74 -11.97 9.10 -0.84
N PHE A 75 -12.56 9.20 -2.03
CA PHE A 75 -11.95 8.64 -3.24
C PHE A 75 -10.67 9.39 -3.65
N GLY A 76 -10.62 10.70 -3.45
CA GLY A 76 -9.38 11.47 -3.63
C GLY A 76 -8.27 11.00 -2.67
N ALA A 77 -8.61 10.86 -1.39
CA ALA A 77 -7.70 10.32 -0.38
C ALA A 77 -7.24 8.90 -0.72
N LYS A 78 -8.15 8.04 -1.18
CA LYS A 78 -7.84 6.67 -1.61
C LYS A 78 -6.85 6.63 -2.76
N LEU A 79 -7.04 7.45 -3.79
CA LEU A 79 -6.13 7.51 -4.93
C LEU A 79 -4.72 7.95 -4.52
N LEU A 80 -4.59 8.82 -3.52
CA LEU A 80 -3.28 9.20 -2.97
C LEU A 80 -2.65 8.06 -2.15
N CYS A 81 -3.41 7.45 -1.24
CA CYS A 81 -2.92 6.36 -0.40
C CYS A 81 -2.57 5.09 -1.18
N ASP A 82 -3.26 4.80 -2.28
CA ASP A 82 -3.00 3.62 -3.12
C ASP A 82 -1.67 3.74 -3.91
N ARG A 83 -1.08 4.94 -3.99
CA ARG A 83 0.23 5.19 -4.63
C ARG A 83 1.39 5.17 -3.65
N VAL A 84 1.13 5.28 -2.35
CA VAL A 84 2.19 5.39 -1.33
C VAL A 84 2.62 4.00 -0.87
N VAL A 85 3.88 3.68 -1.13
CA VAL A 85 4.50 2.41 -0.73
C VAL A 85 4.94 2.49 0.73
N THR A 86 4.61 1.45 1.47
CA THR A 86 4.92 1.30 2.89
C THR A 86 6.00 0.27 3.12
N ASP A 87 5.89 -0.90 2.47
CA ASP A 87 6.92 -1.94 2.57
C ASP A 87 7.27 -2.50 1.20
N ILE A 88 8.52 -2.93 1.06
CA ILE A 88 8.99 -3.79 -0.01
C ILE A 88 9.77 -4.93 0.61
N ILE A 89 9.30 -6.15 0.37
CA ILE A 89 9.91 -7.38 0.89
C ILE A 89 10.18 -8.29 -0.30
N SER A 90 11.43 -8.71 -0.44
CA SER A 90 11.82 -9.73 -1.39
C SER A 90 11.61 -11.12 -0.79
N PHE A 91 11.04 -12.01 -1.58
CA PHE A 91 10.83 -13.41 -1.23
C PHE A 91 11.52 -14.30 -2.25
N ARG A 92 12.21 -15.31 -1.73
CA ARG A 92 12.84 -16.33 -2.56
C ARG A 92 12.59 -17.71 -1.99
N ASN A 93 12.09 -18.61 -2.83
CA ASN A 93 11.95 -20.01 -2.45
C ASN A 93 13.34 -20.65 -2.31
N ILE A 94 13.59 -21.38 -1.21
CA ILE A 94 14.87 -22.07 -1.03
C ILE A 94 15.02 -23.16 -2.10
N GLY A 95 16.05 -23.01 -2.93
CA GLY A 95 16.35 -23.92 -4.05
C GLY A 95 15.94 -23.38 -5.42
N ASP A 96 15.13 -22.32 -5.48
CA ASP A 96 14.72 -21.66 -6.71
C ASP A 96 15.62 -20.46 -7.04
N LYS A 97 15.75 -20.19 -8.35
CA LYS A 97 16.41 -18.97 -8.84
C LYS A 97 15.46 -17.77 -8.84
N ASP A 98 14.17 -18.03 -8.94
CA ASP A 98 13.16 -16.99 -9.12
C ASP A 98 12.85 -16.30 -7.79
N GLU A 99 12.82 -14.98 -7.87
CA GLU A 99 12.54 -14.05 -6.77
C GLU A 99 11.24 -13.33 -7.08
N PHE A 100 10.39 -13.16 -6.09
CA PHE A 100 9.20 -12.32 -6.20
C PHE A 100 9.20 -11.29 -5.10
N VAL A 101 8.71 -10.11 -5.42
CA VAL A 101 8.74 -8.94 -4.55
C VAL A 101 7.31 -8.67 -4.11
N ARG A 102 7.07 -8.62 -2.80
CA ARG A 102 5.82 -8.11 -2.26
C ARG A 102 5.97 -6.61 -2.00
N ILE A 103 5.14 -5.83 -2.69
CA ILE A 103 5.04 -4.40 -2.48
C ILE A 103 3.74 -4.16 -1.72
N SER A 104 3.84 -3.45 -0.60
CA SER A 104 2.69 -3.05 0.19
C SER A 104 2.45 -1.57 0.08
N VAL A 105 1.25 -1.18 -0.34
CA VAL A 105 0.79 0.21 -0.37
C VAL A 105 -0.13 0.50 0.80
N LEU A 106 -0.15 1.76 1.23
CA LEU A 106 -0.87 2.20 2.43
C LEU A 106 -2.36 1.88 2.37
N GLY A 107 -2.99 2.20 1.23
CA GLY A 107 -4.43 2.08 1.01
C GLY A 107 -5.26 3.03 1.88
N ALA A 108 -6.49 3.33 1.47
CA ALA A 108 -7.37 4.23 2.25
C ALA A 108 -7.76 3.63 3.62
N VAL A 109 -8.27 2.41 3.62
CA VAL A 109 -8.83 1.79 4.83
C VAL A 109 -7.86 0.78 5.43
N ARG A 110 -7.23 0.00 4.56
CA ARG A 110 -6.29 -1.06 4.91
C ARG A 110 -5.14 -1.10 3.93
N LYS A 111 -4.00 -1.54 4.43
CA LYS A 111 -2.81 -1.86 3.65
C LYS A 111 -3.15 -2.91 2.60
N GLN A 112 -2.71 -2.68 1.38
CA GLN A 112 -2.86 -3.63 0.29
C GLN A 112 -1.48 -4.11 -0.12
N SER A 113 -1.33 -5.41 -0.36
CA SER A 113 -0.07 -5.98 -0.83
C SER A 113 -0.31 -6.77 -2.10
N PHE A 114 0.66 -6.71 -2.99
CA PHE A 114 0.67 -7.47 -4.24
C PHE A 114 2.09 -7.95 -4.53
N SER A 115 2.18 -9.07 -5.23
CA SER A 115 3.46 -9.69 -5.59
C SER A 115 3.76 -9.40 -7.06
N VAL A 116 5.01 -9.04 -7.35
CA VAL A 116 5.50 -8.73 -8.69
C VAL A 116 6.89 -9.33 -8.90
N GLU A 117 7.28 -9.51 -10.16
CA GLU A 117 8.64 -9.88 -10.48
C GLU A 117 9.55 -8.65 -10.41
N PRO A 118 10.83 -8.80 -10.02
CA PRO A 118 11.77 -7.69 -10.04
C PRO A 118 11.84 -6.99 -11.39
N SER A 119 11.74 -7.74 -12.50
CA SER A 119 11.78 -7.21 -13.88
C SER A 119 10.66 -6.25 -14.22
N ASP A 120 9.53 -6.32 -13.51
CA ASP A 120 8.35 -5.48 -13.75
C ASP A 120 8.47 -4.09 -13.10
N ILE A 121 9.54 -3.87 -12.33
CA ILE A 121 9.78 -2.65 -11.58
C ILE A 121 10.70 -1.73 -12.37
N GLN A 122 10.19 -0.55 -12.73
CA GLN A 122 10.95 0.44 -13.48
C GLN A 122 11.06 1.75 -12.70
N LEU A 123 12.28 2.17 -12.39
CA LEU A 123 12.52 3.48 -11.79
C LEU A 123 12.15 4.59 -12.77
N LEU A 124 11.31 5.55 -12.33
CA LEU A 124 10.93 6.72 -13.12
C LEU A 124 11.70 7.96 -12.70
N ALA A 125 11.79 8.20 -11.38
CA ALA A 125 12.48 9.35 -10.84
C ALA A 125 13.01 9.07 -9.43
N HIS A 126 14.11 9.74 -9.09
CA HIS A 126 14.72 9.72 -7.77
C HIS A 126 15.17 11.14 -7.44
N ASP A 127 14.83 11.61 -6.24
CA ASP A 127 15.16 12.97 -5.79
C ASP A 127 16.62 13.13 -5.31
N GLY A 128 17.38 12.04 -5.27
CA GLY A 128 18.77 12.01 -4.80
C GLY A 128 18.93 11.88 -3.29
N LYS A 129 17.83 11.79 -2.52
CA LYS A 129 17.86 11.64 -1.07
C LYS A 129 17.09 10.42 -0.61
N ASP A 130 15.77 10.52 -0.54
CA ASP A 130 14.92 9.55 0.15
C ASP A 130 13.57 9.34 -0.56
N SER A 131 13.30 10.00 -1.69
CA SER A 131 12.06 9.83 -2.45
C SER A 131 12.28 9.15 -3.80
N TYR A 132 11.58 8.03 -3.99
CA TYR A 132 11.61 7.24 -5.20
C TYR A 132 10.22 7.23 -5.85
N LYS A 133 10.18 7.44 -7.15
CA LYS A 133 8.99 7.20 -7.99
C LYS A 133 9.31 6.11 -8.98
N PHE A 134 8.53 5.06 -8.99
CA PHE A 134 8.74 3.91 -9.86
C PHE A 134 7.41 3.37 -10.35
N GLN A 135 7.46 2.69 -11.49
CA GLN A 135 6.34 2.07 -12.15
C GLN A 135 6.36 0.57 -11.91
N VAL A 136 5.18 0.01 -11.66
CA VAL A 136 4.96 -1.43 -11.56
C VAL A 136 3.71 -1.75 -12.36
N GLY A 137 3.89 -2.36 -13.55
CA GLY A 137 2.81 -2.49 -14.54
C GLY A 137 2.23 -1.13 -14.92
N GLU A 138 0.92 -0.94 -14.75
CA GLU A 138 0.23 0.34 -15.01
C GLU A 138 0.25 1.32 -13.81
N ARG A 139 0.79 0.90 -12.66
CA ARG A 139 0.75 1.70 -11.43
C ARG A 139 2.02 2.53 -11.26
N GLN A 140 1.85 3.83 -11.09
CA GLN A 140 2.92 4.71 -10.62
C GLN A 140 2.90 4.79 -9.10
N LEU A 141 3.98 4.37 -8.47
CA LEU A 141 4.14 4.27 -7.03
C LEU A 141 5.18 5.27 -6.53
N SER A 142 4.98 5.75 -5.32
CA SER A 142 5.89 6.67 -4.62
C SER A 142 6.30 6.05 -3.29
N LEU A 143 7.60 6.01 -3.04
CA LEU A 143 8.21 5.53 -1.81
C LEU A 143 9.00 6.67 -1.19
N ASP A 144 8.77 6.91 0.09
CA ASP A 144 9.54 7.85 0.91
C ASP A 144 10.27 7.08 2.01
N THR A 145 11.57 6.92 1.86
CA THR A 145 12.42 6.18 2.79
C THR A 145 12.81 6.97 4.03
N ALA A 146 12.58 8.29 4.07
CA ALA A 146 12.94 9.13 5.21
C ALA A 146 12.19 8.74 6.50
N THR A 147 11.00 8.15 6.33
CA THR A 147 10.15 7.71 7.44
C THR A 147 10.26 6.22 7.76
N GLY A 148 11.08 5.46 7.01
CA GLY A 148 11.19 4.01 7.13
C GLY A 148 12.02 3.56 8.34
N THR A 149 11.64 2.43 8.94
CA THR A 149 12.33 1.87 10.12
C THR A 149 13.46 0.89 9.77
N CYS A 150 13.36 0.24 8.61
CA CYS A 150 14.35 -0.70 8.10
C CYS A 150 14.55 -0.40 6.62
N VAL A 151 15.69 0.18 6.23
CA VAL A 151 15.97 0.59 4.84
C VAL A 151 17.31 0.03 4.39
N ASN A 152 17.27 -0.92 3.46
CA ASN A 152 18.45 -1.42 2.76
C ASN A 152 18.60 -0.73 1.40
N ARG A 153 19.28 0.42 1.38
CA ARG A 153 19.44 1.27 0.18
C ARG A 153 20.05 0.51 -1.00
N LYS A 154 21.08 -0.32 -0.77
CA LYS A 154 21.72 -1.09 -1.84
C LYS A 154 20.77 -2.11 -2.47
N ALA A 155 19.97 -2.80 -1.65
CA ALA A 155 18.97 -3.73 -2.15
C ALA A 155 17.86 -2.99 -2.90
N LEU A 156 17.41 -1.85 -2.38
CA LEU A 156 16.39 -1.02 -3.04
C LEU A 156 16.87 -0.55 -4.42
N GLU A 157 18.10 -0.05 -4.54
CA GLU A 157 18.68 0.37 -5.81
C GLU A 157 18.78 -0.76 -6.83
N ILE A 158 19.18 -1.97 -6.41
CA ILE A 158 19.26 -3.15 -7.30
C ILE A 158 17.87 -3.52 -7.80
N LEU A 159 16.89 -3.53 -6.91
CA LEU A 159 15.50 -3.88 -7.24
C LEU A 159 14.87 -2.85 -8.18
N LEU A 160 15.12 -1.55 -7.96
CA LEU A 160 14.63 -0.48 -8.81
C LEU A 160 15.29 -0.45 -10.22
N GLN A 161 16.41 -1.16 -10.40
CA GLN A 161 17.00 -1.43 -11.72
C GLN A 161 16.37 -2.64 -12.43
N GLY A 162 15.32 -3.23 -11.86
CA GLY A 162 14.67 -4.42 -12.38
C GLY A 162 15.47 -5.72 -12.18
N LYS A 163 16.49 -5.69 -11.32
CA LYS A 163 17.40 -6.82 -11.11
C LYS A 163 17.04 -7.60 -9.84
N PRO A 164 17.17 -8.92 -9.85
CA PRO A 164 17.00 -9.72 -8.65
C PRO A 164 18.10 -9.41 -7.63
N LEU A 165 17.77 -9.51 -6.35
CA LEU A 165 18.70 -9.40 -5.25
C LEU A 165 19.55 -10.67 -5.18
N VAL A 166 20.73 -10.61 -5.80
CA VAL A 166 21.75 -11.65 -5.66
C VAL A 166 22.37 -11.56 -4.25
N THR A 167 21.63 -11.96 -3.23
CA THR A 167 22.21 -12.18 -1.90
C THR A 167 22.97 -13.50 -1.94
N ARG A 168 24.30 -13.40 -2.00
CA ARG A 168 25.20 -14.54 -1.88
C ARG A 168 24.89 -15.23 -0.55
N ARG A 169 24.66 -16.55 -0.54
CA ARG A 169 24.54 -17.36 0.69
C ARG A 169 25.57 -16.90 1.72
N GLY A 170 25.13 -16.22 2.77
CA GLY A 170 25.90 -16.19 4.01
C GLY A 170 26.04 -17.63 4.45
N LYS A 171 27.28 -18.11 4.63
CA LYS A 171 27.53 -19.44 5.21
C LYS A 171 26.74 -19.51 6.52
N THR A 172 25.66 -20.28 6.56
CA THR A 172 25.08 -20.74 7.82
C THR A 172 26.21 -21.48 8.53
N SER A 173 26.73 -20.91 9.62
CA SER A 173 27.67 -21.65 10.45
C SER A 173 26.95 -22.91 10.91
N LYS A 174 27.59 -24.07 10.66
CA LYS A 174 27.05 -25.33 11.16
C LYS A 174 27.00 -25.21 12.68
N LYS A 175 25.82 -25.31 13.28
CA LYS A 175 25.71 -25.59 14.71
C LYS A 175 26.53 -26.86 14.98
N PRO A 176 27.45 -26.86 15.97
CA PRO A 176 28.12 -28.09 16.36
C PRO A 176 27.05 -29.07 16.82
N ARG A 177 27.08 -30.30 16.28
CA ARG A 177 26.29 -31.40 16.83
C ARG A 177 26.81 -31.63 18.25
N ALA A 178 25.89 -31.56 19.22
CA ALA A 178 26.09 -32.15 20.54
C ALA A 178 26.18 -33.67 20.40
#